data_AF-A0A928E5G7-F1
#
_entry.id   AF-A0A928E5G7-F1
#
_cell.length_a   1.000
_cell.length_b   1.000
_cell.length_c   1.000
_cell.angle_alpha   90.00
_cell.angle_beta   90.00
_cell.angle_gamma   90.00
#
_symmetry.space_group_name_H-M   'P 1'
#
loop_
_entity.id
_entity.type
_entity.pdbx_description
1 polymer ?
#
loop_
_entity_poly.entity_id
_entity_poly.type
_entity_poly.pdbx_seq_one_letter_code
_entity_poly.pdbx_strand_id
1 'polypeptide(L)'
;MGEFLIVFGIMFLLGLTLVGILMIPIAIANARGICGGEKTTITILSWMGIFFGITWIVALVLSLVWRGECGMRETNLDKLEKLSRLYKSKSITREEYNEIKSRLLSRE
;
A
#
# COMPACT_ATOMS: atom_id res chain seq x y z
N MET A 1 30.07 20.30 -30.82
CA MET A 1 28.82 19.51 -30.73
C MET A 1 28.95 18.29 -29.81
N GLY A 2 30.04 17.52 -29.88
CA GLY A 2 30.23 16.32 -29.03
C GLY A 2 30.23 16.60 -27.51
N GLU A 3 30.88 17.67 -27.06
CA GLU A 3 30.93 18.04 -25.63
C GLU A 3 29.54 18.38 -25.05
N PHE A 4 28.70 19.06 -25.83
CA PHE A 4 27.30 19.33 -25.44
C PHE A 4 26.49 18.05 -25.26
N LEU A 5 26.67 17.07 -26.15
CA LEU A 5 26.00 15.76 -26.03
C LEU A 5 26.48 14.99 -24.80
N ILE A 6 27.76 15.08 -24.47
CA ILE A 6 28.33 14.43 -23.28
C ILE A 6 27.78 15.07 -22.00
N VAL A 7 27.80 16.39 -21.89
CA VAL A 7 27.26 17.11 -20.72
C VAL A 7 25.76 16.82 -20.55
N PHE A 8 25.00 16.85 -21.66
CA PHE A 8 23.58 16.51 -21.65
C PHE A 8 23.35 15.05 -21.22
N GLY A 9 24.14 14.11 -21.73
CA GLY A 9 24.08 12.70 -21.36
C GLY A 9 24.36 12.46 -19.88
N ILE A 10 25.37 13.13 -19.32
CA ILE A 10 25.72 13.02 -17.89
C ILE A 10 24.61 13.61 -17.01
N MET A 11 24.09 14.80 -17.36
CA MET A 11 22.96 15.40 -16.63
C MET A 11 21.73 14.49 -16.64
N PHE A 12 21.42 13.89 -17.79
CA PHE A 12 20.31 12.96 -17.93
C PHE A 12 20.49 11.72 -17.04
N LEU A 13 21.69 11.14 -17.03
CA LEU A 13 22.02 9.95 -16.26
C LEU A 13 21.99 10.24 -14.75
N LEU A 14 22.48 11.41 -14.33
CA LEU A 14 22.34 11.90 -12.95
C LEU A 14 20.87 12.08 -12.56
N GLY A 15 20.06 12.67 -13.44
CA GLY A 15 18.62 12.83 -13.22
C GLY A 15 17.90 11.50 -13.03
N LEU A 16 18.18 10.51 -13.88
CA LEU A 16 17.62 9.17 -13.75
C LEU A 16 18.02 8.48 -12.44
N THR A 17 19.29 8.63 -12.05
CA THR A 17 19.80 8.05 -10.80
C THR A 17 19.10 8.67 -9.59
N LEU A 18 18.91 10.00 -9.59
CA LEU A 18 18.19 10.71 -8.53
C LEU A 18 16.73 10.26 -8.44
N VAL A 19 16.02 10.15 -9.58
CA VAL A 19 14.64 9.65 -9.62
C VAL A 19 14.56 8.22 -9.11
N GLY A 20 15.53 7.37 -9.46
CA GLY A 20 15.64 6.01 -8.95
C GLY A 20 15.74 5.95 -7.43
N ILE A 21 16.57 6.80 -6.82
CA ILE A 21 16.71 6.89 -5.35
C ILE A 21 15.40 7.36 -4.70
N LEU A 22 14.76 8.37 -5.28
CA LEU A 22 13.49 8.89 -4.76
C LEU A 22 12.35 7.87 -4.80
N MET A 23 12.40 6.92 -5.75
CA MET A 23 11.42 5.84 -5.89
C MET A 23 11.63 4.68 -4.89
N ILE A 24 12.76 4.59 -4.18
CA ILE A 24 13.05 3.47 -3.28
C ILE A 24 11.95 3.23 -2.22
N PRO A 25 11.46 4.25 -1.48
CA PRO A 25 10.43 4.02 -0.46
C PRO A 25 9.11 3.51 -1.06
N ILE A 26 8.77 3.97 -2.26
CA ILE A 26 7.56 3.54 -3.00
C ILE A 26 7.71 2.09 -3.48
N ALA A 27 8.89 1.72 -3.99
CA ALA A 27 9.19 0.35 -4.39
C ALA A 27 9.11 -0.63 -3.21
N ILE A 28 9.65 -0.25 -2.05
CA ILE A 28 9.56 -1.04 -0.80
C ILE A 28 8.10 -1.16 -0.35
N ALA A 29 7.33 -0.08 -0.39
CA ALA A 29 5.92 -0.09 -0.02
C ALA A 29 5.10 -1.03 -0.93
N ASN A 30 5.38 -1.04 -2.24
CA ASN A 30 4.76 -1.96 -3.18
C ASN A 30 5.17 -3.41 -2.93
N ALA A 31 6.46 -3.68 -2.71
CA ALA A 31 6.96 -5.03 -2.46
C ALA A 31 6.41 -5.63 -1.16
N ARG A 32 6.11 -4.78 -0.17
CA ARG A 32 5.52 -5.21 1.11
C ARG A 32 4.01 -5.34 1.07
N GLY A 33 3.34 -4.92 0.00
CA GLY A 33 1.89 -4.89 -0.06
C GLY A 33 1.27 -3.86 0.88
N ILE A 34 1.83 -2.65 0.95
CA ILE A 34 1.16 -1.52 1.61
C ILE A 34 0.11 -0.97 0.64
N CYS A 35 -1.14 -0.92 1.08
CA CYS A 35 -2.30 -0.56 0.26
C CYS A 35 -3.05 0.65 0.84
N GLY A 36 -3.84 1.34 0.01
CA GLY A 36 -4.75 2.40 0.47
C GLY A 36 -4.06 3.73 0.81
N GLY A 37 -4.57 4.42 1.84
CA GLY A 37 -4.13 5.78 2.20
C GLY A 37 -2.66 5.86 2.62
N GLU A 38 -2.14 4.80 3.21
CA GLU A 38 -0.76 4.70 3.72
C GLU A 38 0.26 4.72 2.57
N LYS A 39 -0.06 4.01 1.48
CA LYS A 39 0.72 4.06 0.23
C LYS A 39 0.69 5.46 -0.39
N THR A 40 -0.45 6.15 -0.35
CA THR A 40 -0.57 7.53 -0.81
C THR A 40 0.31 8.46 0.03
N THR A 41 0.33 8.30 1.35
CA THR A 41 1.20 9.07 2.26
C THR A 41 2.67 8.84 1.97
N ILE A 42 3.12 7.57 1.79
CA ILE A 42 4.51 7.25 1.43
C ILE A 42 4.86 7.86 0.06
N THR A 43 3.94 7.82 -0.90
CA THR A 43 4.13 8.42 -2.22
C THR A 43 4.32 9.93 -2.10
N ILE A 44 3.41 10.64 -1.42
CA ILE A 44 3.49 12.10 -1.25
C ILE A 44 4.79 12.48 -0.52
N LEU A 45 5.14 11.80 0.57
CA LEU A 45 6.37 12.06 1.32
C LEU A 45 7.63 11.82 0.48
N SER A 46 7.64 10.79 -0.38
CA SER A 46 8.77 10.51 -1.27
C SER A 46 8.96 11.61 -2.31
N TRP A 47 7.87 12.15 -2.88
CA TRP A 47 7.92 13.29 -3.81
C TRP A 47 8.30 14.61 -3.11
N MET A 48 7.79 14.84 -1.90
CA MET A 48 8.19 15.98 -1.07
C MET A 48 9.64 15.89 -0.57
N GLY A 49 10.22 14.69 -0.60
CA GLY A 49 11.62 14.39 -0.30
C GLY A 49 12.61 15.19 -1.13
N ILE A 50 12.23 15.61 -2.33
CA ILE A 50 13.05 16.46 -3.21
C ILE A 50 13.33 17.82 -2.56
N PHE A 51 12.36 18.38 -1.82
CA PHE A 51 12.47 19.70 -1.21
C PHE A 51 12.99 19.65 0.23
N PHE A 52 12.62 18.62 0.97
CA PHE A 52 12.92 18.50 2.40
C PHE A 52 13.51 17.13 2.69
N GLY A 53 14.72 16.80 2.23
CA GLY A 53 15.31 15.44 2.26
C GLY A 53 15.06 14.56 3.50
N ILE A 54 14.76 15.14 4.67
CA ILE A 54 14.24 14.45 5.86
C ILE A 54 12.92 13.70 5.59
N THR A 55 11.98 14.25 4.83
CA THR A 55 10.70 13.63 4.48
C THR A 55 10.89 12.36 3.66
N TRP A 56 11.96 12.28 2.85
CA TRP A 56 12.34 11.04 2.16
C TRP A 56 12.78 9.95 3.16
N ILE A 57 13.58 10.31 4.17
CA ILE A 57 13.99 9.39 5.23
C ILE A 57 12.77 8.90 6.01
N VAL A 58 11.85 9.80 6.35
CA VAL A 58 10.58 9.43 7.01
C VAL A 58 9.75 8.49 6.13
N ALA A 59 9.66 8.75 4.82
CA ALA A 59 8.97 7.85 3.88
C ALA A 59 9.60 6.45 3.86
N LEU A 60 10.94 6.38 3.93
CA LEU A 60 11.69 5.13 3.96
C LEU A 60 11.48 4.37 5.28
N VAL A 61 11.50 5.07 6.42
CA VAL A 61 11.18 4.45 7.72
C VAL A 61 9.74 3.95 7.74
N LEU A 62 8.78 4.74 7.25
CA LEU A 62 7.37 4.34 7.19
C LEU A 62 7.17 3.11 6.28
N SER A 63 7.81 3.07 5.10
CA SER A 63 7.72 1.90 4.23
C SER A 63 8.35 0.63 4.85
N LEU A 64 9.30 0.78 5.78
CA LEU A 64 9.94 -0.32 6.51
C LEU A 64 9.24 -0.72 7.81
N VAL A 65 8.53 0.19 8.47
CA VAL A 65 7.85 -0.08 9.74
C VAL A 65 6.42 -0.57 9.51
N TRP A 66 5.73 -0.05 8.49
CA TRP A 66 4.37 -0.49 8.20
C TRP A 66 4.36 -1.95 7.73
N ARG A 67 3.48 -2.76 8.31
CA ARG A 67 3.12 -4.06 7.75
C ARG A 67 2.15 -3.83 6.63
N GLY A 68 2.40 -4.47 5.48
CA GLY A 68 1.46 -4.50 4.37
C GLY A 68 0.22 -5.31 4.73
N GLU A 69 -0.64 -4.72 5.54
CA GLU A 69 -2.00 -5.16 5.66
C GLU A 69 -2.74 -4.54 4.47
N CYS A 70 -2.62 -5.16 3.29
CA CYS A 70 -3.70 -5.09 2.31
C CYS A 70 -4.90 -5.83 2.91
N GLY A 71 -5.41 -5.31 4.02
CA GLY A 71 -6.77 -5.54 4.42
C GLY A 71 -7.59 -5.05 3.24
N MET A 72 -8.22 -5.98 2.54
CA MET A 72 -9.61 -5.71 2.20
C MET A 72 -10.17 -5.09 3.47
N ARG A 73 -10.54 -3.81 3.41
CA ARG A 73 -11.35 -3.17 4.43
C ARG A 73 -12.54 -4.11 4.57
N GLU A 74 -12.48 -5.05 5.52
CA GLU A 74 -13.26 -6.28 5.47
C GLU A 74 -14.70 -5.84 5.59
N THR A 75 -15.36 -5.71 4.44
CA THR A 75 -16.69 -5.14 4.40
C THR A 75 -17.61 -6.13 5.08
N ASN A 76 -18.75 -5.68 5.59
CA ASN A 76 -19.75 -6.61 6.10
C ASN A 76 -20.10 -7.67 5.04
N LEU A 77 -19.99 -7.34 3.74
CA LEU A 77 -20.11 -8.26 2.61
C LEU A 77 -19.05 -9.36 2.60
N ASP A 78 -17.77 -9.04 2.79
CA ASP A 78 -16.68 -10.04 2.86
C ASP A 78 -16.85 -10.98 4.07
N LYS A 79 -17.29 -10.43 5.20
CA LYS A 79 -17.60 -11.22 6.40
C LYS A 79 -18.79 -12.15 6.16
N LEU A 80 -19.84 -11.67 5.49
CA LEU A 80 -20.98 -12.48 5.07
C LEU A 80 -20.56 -13.58 4.09
N GLU A 81 -19.65 -13.30 3.15
CA GLU A 81 -19.18 -14.31 2.20
C GLU A 81 -18.39 -15.42 2.91
N LYS A 82 -17.47 -15.07 3.83
CA LYS A 82 -16.77 -16.04 4.67
C LYS A 82 -17.74 -16.87 5.52
N LEU A 83 -18.74 -16.23 6.13
CA LEU A 83 -19.78 -16.92 6.90
C LEU A 83 -20.56 -17.93 6.03
N SER A 84 -20.87 -17.55 4.78
CA SER A 84 -21.58 -18.43 3.83
C SER A 84 -20.75 -19.65 3.42
N ARG A 85 -19.43 -19.50 3.32
CA ARG A 85 -18.50 -20.60 3.05
C ARG A 85 -18.42 -21.56 4.24
N LEU A 86 -18.35 -21.03 5.48
CA LEU A 86 -18.36 -21.82 6.71
C LEU A 86 -19.66 -22.63 6.88
N TYR A 87 -20.80 -22.04 6.52
CA TYR A 87 -22.08 -22.76 6.51
C TYR A 87 -22.10 -23.87 5.45
N LYS A 88 -21.61 -23.58 4.23
CA LYS A 88 -21.49 -24.59 3.16
C LYS A 88 -20.52 -25.72 3.51
N SER A 89 -19.46 -25.45 4.26
CA SER A 89 -18.53 -26.47 4.76
C SER A 89 -19.06 -27.26 5.96
N LYS A 90 -20.32 -27.05 6.38
CA LYS A 90 -20.96 -27.68 7.56
C LYS A 90 -20.20 -27.48 8.88
N SER A 91 -19.32 -26.48 8.95
CA SER A 91 -18.54 -26.20 10.17
C SER A 91 -19.31 -25.37 11.19
N ILE A 92 -20.45 -24.80 10.81
CA ILE A 92 -21.38 -24.06 11.67
C ILE A 92 -22.81 -24.51 11.44
N THR A 93 -23.65 -24.38 12.46
CA THR A 93 -25.07 -24.72 12.37
C THR A 93 -25.89 -23.59 11.72
N ARG A 94 -27.11 -23.91 11.27
CA ARG A 94 -28.01 -22.93 10.62
C ARG A 94 -28.45 -21.81 11.56
N GLU A 95 -28.51 -22.10 12.86
CA GLU A 95 -28.87 -21.17 13.92
C GLU A 95 -27.75 -20.15 14.14
N GLU A 96 -26.51 -20.61 14.32
CA GLU A 96 -25.32 -19.74 14.43
C GLU A 96 -25.11 -18.88 13.18
N TYR A 97 -25.35 -19.43 11.99
CA TYR A 97 -25.29 -18.69 10.74
C TYR A 97 -26.25 -17.49 10.72
N ASN A 98 -27.50 -17.70 11.13
CA ASN A 98 -28.52 -16.65 11.12
C ASN A 98 -28.28 -15.59 12.21
N GLU A 99 -27.76 -15.98 13.38
CA GLU A 99 -27.42 -15.05 14.45
C GLU A 99 -26.27 -14.11 14.05
N ILE A 100 -25.21 -14.66 13.44
CA ILE A 100 -24.05 -13.86 13.02
C ILE A 100 -24.42 -12.99 11.82
N LYS A 101 -25.25 -13.51 10.89
CA LYS A 101 -25.75 -12.76 9.74
C LYS A 101 -26.59 -11.53 10.16
N SER A 102 -27.49 -11.69 11.13
CA SER A 102 -28.33 -10.58 11.60
C SER A 102 -27.51 -9.51 12.32
N ARG A 103 -26.50 -9.91 13.11
CA ARG A 103 -25.57 -9.00 13.79
C ARG A 103 -24.68 -8.20 12.83
N LEU A 104 -24.34 -8.77 11.67
CA LEU A 104 -23.56 -8.09 10.64
C LEU A 104 -24.42 -7.11 9.82
N LEU A 105 -25.71 -7.38 9.63
CA LEU A 105 -26.66 -6.52 8.90
C LEU A 105 -27.25 -5.40 9.76
N SER A 106 -27.31 -5.55 11.09
CA SER A 106 -27.88 -4.54 11.99
C SER A 106 -26.92 -3.41 12.37
N ARG A 107 -25.67 -3.47 11.90
CA ARG A 107 -24.59 -2.52 12.22
C ARG A 107 -24.27 -1.54 11.09
N GLU A 108 -25.11 -1.51 10.06
CA GLU A 108 -25.13 -0.50 8.98
C GLU A 108 -26.10 0.65 9.32
#